data_AF-A0A090VML0-F1
#
_entry.id   AF-A0A090VML0-F1
#
_cell.length_a   1.000
_cell.length_b   1.000
_cell.length_c   1.000
_cell.angle_alpha   90.00
_cell.angle_beta   90.00
_cell.angle_gamma   90.00
#
_symmetry.space_group_name_H-M   'P 1'
#
loop_
_entity.id
_entity.type
_entity.pdbx_description
1 polymer ?
#
loop_
_entity_poly.entity_id
_entity_poly.type
_entity_poly.pdbx_seq_one_letter_code
_entity_poly.pdbx_strand_id
1 'polypeptide(L)'
;MLNSKLLHKKLFLDSGLKTQVKEVNTSNLEWTKNFGDIAPFMQLDLRLIWRNKRTKSSVWMLALGLLYGLFFYPNPTYNNMPFFFIFIGIFSTGIFLINFGQFVPAWDSGYYKLLMSQNIKYEQYLKSKFTLMALSVVILFVLGIPYVYFGWKILLAHFAAAIYNIGINTHVILWGGSFNRKKIDLSQKAAFNYQGTGAVQWLIGIPLLVLPMIIFALFNWLLSFEIACLVLTVMGVVGIVFHQKLMRFITGKYLESKYKMIDAFNQDN
;
A
#
# COMPACT_ATOMS: atom_id res chain seq x y z
N MET A 1 52.12 27.10 -31.88
CA MET A 1 50.84 27.83 -32.05
C MET A 1 49.70 26.83 -31.97
N LEU A 2 48.90 26.89 -30.90
CA LEU A 2 47.72 26.02 -30.73
C LEU A 2 46.67 26.36 -31.80
N ASN A 3 46.22 25.34 -32.54
CA ASN A 3 45.34 25.48 -33.70
C ASN A 3 43.93 25.91 -33.28
N SER A 4 43.58 27.18 -33.49
CA SER A 4 42.29 27.79 -33.08
C SER A 4 41.07 27.08 -33.68
N LYS A 5 41.22 26.48 -34.88
CA LYS A 5 40.17 25.67 -35.52
C LYS A 5 39.82 24.42 -34.70
N LEU A 6 40.81 23.83 -34.03
CA LEU A 6 40.62 22.61 -33.25
C LEU A 6 39.96 22.89 -31.89
N LEU A 7 40.24 24.06 -31.31
CA LEU A 7 39.57 24.56 -30.10
C LEU A 7 38.12 24.97 -30.37
N HIS A 8 37.84 25.65 -31.48
CA HIS A 8 36.45 25.97 -31.86
C HIS A 8 35.61 24.71 -32.05
N LYS A 9 36.14 23.67 -32.71
CA LYS A 9 35.40 22.42 -32.93
C LYS A 9 35.09 21.66 -31.63
N LYS A 10 35.94 21.79 -30.60
CA LYS A 10 35.72 21.20 -29.27
C LYS A 10 34.75 22.00 -28.39
N LEU A 11 34.66 23.32 -28.57
CA LEU A 11 33.67 24.16 -27.89
C LEU A 11 32.23 23.86 -28.32
N PHE A 12 32.02 23.40 -29.56
CA PHE A 12 30.69 23.04 -30.08
C PHE A 12 30.30 21.56 -29.91
N LEU A 13 31.17 20.72 -29.34
CA LEU A 13 30.83 19.33 -29.00
C LEU A 13 29.85 19.26 -27.82
N ASP A 14 29.88 20.23 -26.90
CA ASP A 14 28.90 20.34 -25.81
C ASP A 14 27.49 20.70 -26.31
N SER A 15 27.37 21.37 -27.46
CA SER A 15 26.06 21.67 -28.07
C SER A 15 25.39 20.47 -28.74
N GLY A 16 26.15 19.41 -29.07
CA GLY A 16 25.63 18.14 -29.59
C GLY A 16 25.18 17.17 -28.49
N LEU A 17 25.65 17.39 -27.25
CA LEU A 17 25.20 16.72 -26.03
C LEU A 17 24.08 17.51 -25.34
N LYS A 18 23.17 18.13 -26.09
CA LYS A 18 21.87 18.50 -25.55
C LYS A 18 21.16 17.22 -25.16
N THR A 19 21.38 16.81 -23.91
CA THR A 19 20.58 15.79 -23.24
C THR A 19 19.15 16.20 -23.51
N GLN A 20 18.38 15.33 -24.17
CA GLN A 20 16.95 15.53 -24.39
C GLN A 20 16.36 15.90 -23.02
N VAL A 21 16.09 17.19 -22.79
CA VAL A 21 15.37 17.64 -21.62
C VAL A 21 13.95 17.20 -21.90
N LYS A 22 13.70 15.92 -21.61
CA LYS A 22 12.35 15.40 -21.48
C LYS A 22 11.74 16.32 -20.45
N GLU A 23 10.81 17.18 -20.87
CA GLU A 23 10.01 17.96 -19.94
C GLU A 23 9.46 16.97 -18.93
N VAL A 24 10.10 16.93 -17.76
CA VAL A 24 9.59 16.16 -16.65
C VAL A 24 8.38 16.96 -16.24
N ASN A 25 7.23 16.52 -16.74
CA ASN A 25 5.94 16.98 -16.30
C ASN A 25 5.89 16.66 -14.81
N THR A 26 6.40 17.58 -14.00
CA THR A 26 6.35 17.48 -12.55
C THR A 26 4.88 17.64 -12.26
N SER A 27 4.17 16.52 -12.13
CA SER A 27 2.83 16.52 -11.56
C SER A 27 2.97 17.25 -10.24
N ASN A 28 2.54 18.50 -10.23
CA ASN A 28 2.69 19.37 -9.08
C ASN A 28 1.65 18.83 -8.10
N LEU A 29 2.08 17.95 -7.19
CA LEU A 29 1.24 17.22 -6.23
C LEU A 29 0.66 18.18 -5.17
N GLU A 30 0.25 19.38 -5.56
CA GLU A 30 -0.12 20.47 -4.66
C GLU A 30 -1.35 20.12 -3.83
N TRP A 31 -2.24 19.27 -4.33
CA TRP A 31 -3.37 18.73 -3.56
C TRP A 31 -2.93 18.01 -2.27
N THR A 32 -1.71 17.48 -2.23
CA THR A 32 -1.17 16.83 -1.02
C THR A 32 -0.83 17.82 0.09
N LYS A 33 -0.73 19.13 -0.19
CA LYS A 33 -0.50 20.17 0.83
C LYS A 33 -1.63 20.17 1.89
N ASN A 34 -2.83 19.72 1.52
CA ASN A 34 -3.97 19.60 2.42
C ASN A 34 -3.76 18.59 3.56
N PHE A 35 -2.75 17.71 3.47
CA PHE A 35 -2.41 16.77 4.55
C PHE A 35 -1.43 17.35 5.59
N GLY A 36 -1.04 18.63 5.48
CA GLY A 36 -0.19 19.30 6.47
C GLY A 36 1.17 18.63 6.66
N ASP A 37 1.54 18.34 7.91
CA ASP A 37 2.86 17.82 8.28
C ASP A 37 3.26 16.48 7.62
N ILE A 38 2.29 15.69 7.14
CA ILE A 38 2.57 14.43 6.45
C ILE A 38 2.72 14.58 4.93
N ALA A 39 2.42 15.76 4.38
CA ALA A 39 2.46 16.03 2.94
C ALA A 39 3.82 15.69 2.28
N PRO A 40 4.99 16.01 2.88
CA PRO A 40 6.27 15.66 2.28
C PRO A 40 6.44 14.15 2.09
N PHE A 41 6.04 13.35 3.08
CA PHE A 41 6.09 11.89 3.00
C PHE A 41 5.10 11.35 1.96
N MET A 42 3.89 11.91 1.91
CA MET A 42 2.88 11.54 0.92
C MET A 42 3.38 11.80 -0.51
N GLN A 43 4.02 12.96 -0.73
CA GLN A 43 4.60 13.29 -2.03
C GLN A 43 5.75 12.35 -2.40
N LEU A 44 6.61 11.98 -1.44
CA LEU A 44 7.66 11.00 -1.66
C LEU A 44 7.07 9.65 -2.07
N ASP A 45 6.03 9.19 -1.37
CA ASP A 45 5.34 7.94 -1.69
C ASP A 45 4.69 7.94 -3.07
N LEU A 46 3.96 9.00 -3.42
CA LEU A 46 3.33 9.12 -4.72
C LEU A 46 4.36 9.19 -5.85
N ARG A 47 5.47 9.92 -5.65
CA ARG A 47 6.59 9.95 -6.60
C ARG A 47 7.25 8.58 -6.70
N LEU A 48 7.43 7.87 -5.59
CA LEU A 48 7.97 6.52 -5.57
C LEU A 48 7.08 5.59 -6.41
N ILE A 49 5.76 5.67 -6.22
CA ILE A 49 4.78 4.86 -6.96
C ILE A 49 4.87 5.13 -8.46
N TRP A 50 4.92 6.41 -8.86
CA TRP A 50 4.87 6.82 -10.27
C TRP A 50 6.20 6.64 -11.03
N ARG A 51 7.34 6.87 -10.36
CA ARG A 51 8.66 6.88 -11.01
C ARG A 51 9.28 5.50 -11.17
N ASN A 52 8.96 4.54 -10.30
CA ASN A 52 9.64 3.24 -10.27
C ASN A 52 8.87 2.15 -11.02
N LYS A 53 9.60 1.32 -11.79
CA LYS A 53 9.02 0.21 -12.56
C LYS A 53 8.29 -0.79 -11.66
N ARG A 54 8.87 -1.08 -10.48
CA ARG A 54 8.32 -2.04 -9.52
C ARG A 54 6.95 -1.62 -9.02
N THR A 55 6.83 -0.41 -8.49
CA THR A 55 5.60 0.10 -7.89
C THR A 55 4.55 0.44 -8.94
N LYS A 56 4.95 0.89 -10.13
CA LYS A 56 4.04 1.11 -11.26
C LYS A 56 3.40 -0.22 -11.71
N SER A 57 4.14 -1.32 -11.66
CA SER A 57 3.57 -2.65 -11.88
C SER A 57 2.54 -3.04 -10.80
N SER A 58 2.72 -2.59 -9.55
CA SER A 58 1.73 -2.81 -8.49
C SER A 58 0.42 -2.05 -8.72
N VAL A 59 0.45 -0.92 -9.42
CA VAL A 59 -0.78 -0.19 -9.82
C VAL A 59 -1.64 -1.04 -10.77
N TRP A 60 -1.04 -1.79 -11.68
CA TRP A 60 -1.77 -2.73 -12.54
C TRP A 60 -2.44 -3.86 -11.74
N MET A 61 -1.82 -4.29 -10.62
CA MET A 61 -2.46 -5.24 -9.71
C MET A 61 -3.71 -4.67 -9.03
N LEU A 62 -3.83 -3.35 -8.89
CA LEU A 62 -5.05 -2.71 -8.39
C LEU A 62 -6.21 -2.89 -9.36
N ALA A 63 -5.96 -2.67 -10.66
CA ALA A 63 -6.97 -2.88 -11.69
C ALA A 63 -7.41 -4.35 -11.73
N LEU A 64 -6.46 -5.29 -11.66
CA LEU A 64 -6.77 -6.72 -11.58
C LEU A 64 -7.54 -7.06 -10.29
N GLY A 65 -7.15 -6.51 -9.15
CA GLY A 65 -7.82 -6.72 -7.87
C GLY A 65 -9.24 -6.17 -7.84
N LEU A 66 -9.44 -4.99 -8.44
CA LEU A 66 -10.77 -4.42 -8.64
C LEU A 66 -11.63 -5.30 -9.52
N LEU A 67 -11.12 -5.79 -10.65
CA LEU A 67 -11.88 -6.64 -11.59
C LEU A 67 -12.03 -8.09 -11.13
N TYR A 68 -11.34 -8.50 -10.06
CA TYR A 68 -11.30 -9.87 -9.59
C TYR A 68 -12.69 -10.42 -9.23
N GLY A 69 -13.58 -9.57 -8.70
CA GLY A 69 -14.96 -9.96 -8.39
C GLY A 69 -15.78 -10.39 -9.61
N LEU A 70 -15.48 -9.86 -10.81
CA LEU A 70 -16.15 -10.23 -12.05
C LEU A 70 -15.90 -11.69 -12.46
N PHE A 71 -14.89 -12.36 -11.91
CA PHE A 71 -14.69 -13.78 -12.13
C PHE A 71 -15.70 -14.63 -11.34
N PHE A 72 -16.17 -14.14 -10.19
CA PHE A 72 -17.00 -14.90 -9.25
C PHE A 72 -18.48 -14.55 -9.40
N TYR A 73 -18.84 -13.26 -9.39
CA TYR A 73 -20.23 -12.83 -9.30
C TYR A 73 -21.14 -13.24 -10.49
N PRO A 74 -20.65 -13.35 -11.73
CA PRO A 74 -21.48 -13.85 -12.82
C PRO A 74 -21.76 -15.36 -12.72
N ASN A 75 -20.95 -16.11 -11.98
CA ASN A 75 -21.08 -17.57 -11.93
C ASN A 75 -22.04 -17.98 -10.80
N PRO A 76 -23.16 -18.65 -11.10
CA PRO A 76 -24.19 -19.00 -10.13
C PRO A 76 -23.70 -19.91 -9.00
N THR A 77 -22.59 -20.64 -9.21
CA THR A 77 -21.96 -21.48 -8.19
C THR A 77 -21.58 -20.68 -6.95
N TYR A 78 -21.11 -19.43 -7.11
CA TYR A 78 -20.62 -18.59 -6.02
C TYR A 78 -21.70 -17.73 -5.36
N ASN A 79 -22.87 -17.59 -6.00
CA ASN A 79 -23.96 -16.76 -5.47
C ASN A 79 -24.51 -17.29 -4.14
N ASN A 80 -24.43 -18.60 -3.91
CA ASN A 80 -24.88 -19.24 -2.67
C ASN A 80 -23.77 -19.38 -1.62
N MET A 81 -22.63 -18.71 -1.81
CA MET A 81 -21.47 -18.80 -0.91
C MET A 81 -21.10 -17.42 -0.36
N PRO A 82 -21.80 -16.90 0.66
CA PRO A 82 -21.64 -15.52 1.14
C PRO A 82 -20.22 -15.18 1.63
N PHE A 83 -19.43 -16.18 2.02
CA PHE A 83 -18.03 -15.97 2.41
C PHE A 83 -17.16 -15.43 1.26
N PHE A 84 -17.49 -15.75 -0.01
CA PHE A 84 -16.80 -15.18 -1.17
C PHE A 84 -17.03 -13.68 -1.28
N PHE A 85 -18.19 -13.16 -0.88
CA PHE A 85 -18.48 -11.73 -0.96
C PHE A 85 -17.56 -10.93 -0.03
N ILE A 86 -17.28 -11.45 1.17
CA ILE A 86 -16.32 -10.84 2.10
C ILE A 86 -14.89 -11.03 1.65
N PHE A 87 -14.52 -12.21 1.15
CA PHE A 87 -13.18 -12.43 0.61
C PHE A 87 -12.87 -11.42 -0.50
N ILE A 88 -13.76 -11.31 -1.49
CA ILE A 88 -13.61 -10.37 -2.61
C ILE A 88 -13.68 -8.94 -2.09
N GLY A 89 -14.54 -8.62 -1.12
CA GLY A 89 -14.61 -7.29 -0.51
C GLY A 89 -13.29 -6.89 0.17
N ILE A 90 -12.72 -7.77 1.00
CA ILE A 90 -11.46 -7.53 1.71
C ILE A 90 -10.31 -7.39 0.69
N PHE A 91 -10.26 -8.29 -0.30
CA PHE A 91 -9.21 -8.29 -1.30
C PHE A 91 -9.32 -7.08 -2.24
N SER A 92 -10.46 -6.83 -2.87
CA SER A 92 -10.63 -5.77 -3.88
C SER A 92 -10.47 -4.37 -3.29
N THR A 93 -11.01 -4.12 -2.09
CA THR A 93 -10.86 -2.82 -1.41
C THR A 93 -9.49 -2.70 -0.73
N GLY A 94 -8.86 -3.81 -0.36
CA GLY A 94 -7.58 -3.87 0.33
C GLY A 94 -6.38 -4.14 -0.56
N ILE A 95 -6.53 -4.29 -1.87
CA ILE A 95 -5.44 -4.78 -2.74
C ILE A 95 -4.22 -3.86 -2.71
N PHE A 96 -4.42 -2.53 -2.70
CA PHE A 96 -3.32 -1.58 -2.53
C PHE A 96 -2.69 -1.71 -1.15
N LEU A 97 -3.53 -1.72 -0.10
CA LEU A 97 -3.10 -1.89 1.28
C LEU A 97 -2.21 -3.13 1.44
N ILE A 98 -2.64 -4.29 0.94
CA ILE A 98 -1.91 -5.55 1.03
C ILE A 98 -0.59 -5.48 0.25
N ASN A 99 -0.62 -5.02 -0.99
CA ASN A 99 0.57 -5.02 -1.85
C ASN A 99 1.59 -3.93 -1.49
N PHE A 100 1.14 -2.74 -1.10
CA PHE A 100 2.02 -1.65 -0.73
C PHE A 100 2.41 -1.73 0.74
N GLY A 101 1.46 -1.94 1.64
CA GLY A 101 1.66 -1.94 3.08
C GLY A 101 2.61 -3.01 3.58
N GLN A 102 2.57 -4.22 2.99
CA GLN A 102 3.42 -5.35 3.41
C GLN A 102 4.92 -5.06 3.32
N PHE A 103 5.29 -4.09 2.49
CA PHE A 103 6.68 -3.71 2.25
C PHE A 103 7.03 -2.34 2.84
N VAL A 104 6.22 -1.76 3.72
CA VAL A 104 6.62 -0.60 4.52
C VAL A 104 7.52 -1.09 5.67
N PRO A 105 8.71 -0.52 5.92
CA PRO A 105 9.36 0.62 5.28
C PRO A 105 10.37 0.23 4.17
N ALA A 106 10.40 -1.04 3.76
CA ALA A 106 11.34 -1.55 2.75
C ALA A 106 11.29 -0.81 1.40
N TRP A 107 10.16 -0.22 1.01
CA TRP A 107 10.07 0.69 -0.14
C TRP A 107 11.06 1.86 -0.04
N ASP A 108 11.29 2.36 1.17
CA ASP A 108 12.17 3.49 1.45
C ASP A 108 13.62 3.06 1.73
N SER A 109 13.93 1.75 1.64
CA SER A 109 15.20 1.16 2.08
C SER A 109 16.45 1.88 1.55
N GLY A 110 16.45 2.34 0.29
CA GLY A 110 17.58 3.02 -0.32
C GLY A 110 17.98 4.37 0.30
N TYR A 111 17.06 5.08 0.94
CA TYR A 111 17.33 6.34 1.64
C TYR A 111 16.87 6.32 3.11
N TYR A 112 16.51 5.15 3.63
CA TYR A 112 15.96 4.99 4.96
C TYR A 112 16.92 5.50 6.04
N LYS A 113 18.23 5.24 5.91
CA LYS A 113 19.25 5.76 6.85
C LYS A 113 19.26 7.29 6.93
N LEU A 114 19.13 7.98 5.78
CA LEU A 114 19.06 9.44 5.71
C LEU A 114 17.75 9.95 6.32
N LEU A 115 16.63 9.33 5.97
CA LEU A 115 15.32 9.67 6.53
C LEU A 115 15.35 9.59 8.06
N MET A 116 16.03 8.57 8.59
CA MET A 116 16.12 8.28 10.01
C MET A 116 17.15 9.12 10.78
N SER A 117 18.03 9.86 10.09
CA SER A 117 18.97 10.80 10.71
C SER A 117 18.45 12.25 10.73
N GLN A 118 17.39 12.54 9.97
CA GLN A 118 16.76 13.85 9.97
C GLN A 118 15.93 14.09 11.24
N ASN A 119 15.75 15.36 11.61
CA ASN A 119 14.91 15.77 12.73
C ASN A 119 13.42 15.73 12.36
N ILE A 120 12.92 14.55 12.02
CA ILE A 120 11.52 14.30 11.64
C ILE A 120 10.90 13.32 12.63
N LYS A 121 9.61 13.52 12.96
CA LYS A 121 8.91 12.61 13.87
C LYS A 121 8.56 11.34 13.11
N TYR A 122 8.99 10.19 13.63
CA TYR A 122 8.66 8.88 13.06
C TYR A 122 7.14 8.68 12.95
N GLU A 123 6.38 9.22 13.91
CA GLU A 123 4.91 9.23 13.89
C GLU A 123 4.35 9.87 12.60
N GLN A 124 4.92 10.99 12.12
CA GLN A 124 4.47 11.66 10.90
C GLN A 124 4.71 10.77 9.66
N TYR A 125 5.86 10.10 9.61
CA TYR A 125 6.16 9.12 8.56
C TYR A 125 5.11 8.00 8.53
N LEU A 126 4.82 7.38 9.68
CA LEU A 126 3.84 6.28 9.75
C LEU A 126 2.41 6.75 9.50
N LYS A 127 2.05 7.94 9.98
CA LYS A 127 0.75 8.56 9.72
C LYS A 127 0.55 8.81 8.22
N SER A 128 1.61 9.20 7.49
CA SER A 128 1.56 9.30 6.02
C SER A 128 1.21 7.95 5.38
N LYS A 129 1.94 6.88 5.76
CA LYS A 129 1.70 5.53 5.23
C LYS A 129 0.29 5.04 5.53
N PHE A 130 -0.17 5.21 6.77
CA PHE A 130 -1.55 4.89 7.16
C PHE A 130 -2.56 5.63 6.28
N THR A 131 -2.39 6.94 6.14
CA THR A 131 -3.33 7.80 5.40
C THR A 131 -3.39 7.41 3.93
N LEU A 132 -2.24 7.15 3.30
CA LEU A 132 -2.17 6.69 1.91
C LEU A 132 -2.94 5.37 1.72
N MET A 133 -2.75 4.40 2.62
CA MET A 133 -3.43 3.12 2.55
C MET A 133 -4.93 3.24 2.84
N ALA A 134 -5.33 3.97 3.87
CA ALA A 134 -6.74 4.19 4.18
C ALA A 134 -7.48 4.91 3.04
N LEU A 135 -6.86 5.94 2.45
CA LEU A 135 -7.41 6.64 1.29
C LEU A 135 -7.57 5.71 0.08
N SER A 136 -6.60 4.83 -0.16
CA SER A 136 -6.70 3.85 -1.23
C SER A 136 -7.89 2.91 -1.05
N VAL A 137 -8.19 2.48 0.19
CA VAL A 137 -9.33 1.60 0.47
C VAL A 137 -10.64 2.32 0.15
N VAL A 138 -10.77 3.59 0.53
CA VAL A 138 -11.95 4.41 0.21
C VAL A 138 -12.13 4.54 -1.31
N ILE A 139 -11.06 4.87 -2.04
CA ILE A 139 -11.10 5.00 -3.51
C ILE A 139 -11.50 3.66 -4.15
N LEU A 140 -10.89 2.55 -3.74
CA LEU A 140 -11.17 1.22 -4.29
C LEU A 140 -12.59 0.75 -3.96
N PHE A 141 -13.10 1.06 -2.77
CA PHE A 141 -14.50 0.81 -2.42
C PHE A 141 -15.46 1.58 -3.34
N VAL A 142 -15.22 2.89 -3.54
CA VAL A 142 -16.04 3.71 -4.44
C VAL A 142 -16.00 3.18 -5.87
N LEU A 143 -14.82 2.81 -6.37
CA LEU A 143 -14.67 2.19 -7.69
C LEU A 143 -15.32 0.80 -7.78
N GLY A 144 -15.48 0.10 -6.66
CA GLY A 144 -16.13 -1.20 -6.54
C GLY A 144 -17.65 -1.14 -6.39
N ILE A 145 -18.27 0.04 -6.19
CA ILE A 145 -19.72 0.21 -6.08
C ILE A 145 -20.52 -0.45 -7.23
N PRO A 146 -20.06 -0.41 -8.51
CA PRO A 146 -20.77 -1.09 -9.61
C PRO A 146 -21.06 -2.57 -9.38
N TYR A 147 -20.35 -3.25 -8.45
CA TYR A 147 -20.68 -4.63 -8.06
C TYR A 147 -22.07 -4.81 -7.45
N VAL A 148 -22.72 -3.74 -7.01
CA VAL A 148 -24.12 -3.76 -6.57
C VAL A 148 -25.06 -4.34 -7.63
N TYR A 149 -24.71 -4.27 -8.92
CA TYR A 149 -25.44 -4.90 -10.02
C TYR A 149 -25.68 -6.41 -9.81
N PHE A 150 -24.73 -7.11 -9.17
CA PHE A 150 -24.85 -8.54 -8.88
C PHE A 150 -25.61 -8.85 -7.58
N GLY A 151 -25.95 -7.81 -6.79
CA GLY A 151 -26.76 -7.95 -5.58
C GLY A 151 -26.36 -7.00 -4.46
N TRP A 152 -27.35 -6.52 -3.70
CA TRP A 152 -27.13 -5.60 -2.57
C TRP A 152 -26.24 -6.19 -1.46
N LYS A 153 -26.32 -7.51 -1.24
CA LYS A 153 -25.47 -8.22 -0.27
C LYS A 153 -23.98 -8.06 -0.56
N ILE A 154 -23.60 -7.98 -1.84
CA ILE A 154 -22.20 -7.77 -2.25
C ILE A 154 -21.74 -6.38 -1.80
N LEU A 155 -22.54 -5.35 -2.05
CA LEU A 155 -22.21 -3.99 -1.63
C LEU A 155 -22.08 -3.88 -0.11
N LEU A 156 -23.00 -4.50 0.65
CA LEU A 156 -22.93 -4.53 2.11
C LEU A 156 -21.65 -5.23 2.61
N ALA A 157 -21.28 -6.37 2.00
CA ALA A 157 -20.04 -7.06 2.31
C ALA A 157 -18.80 -6.20 1.97
N HIS A 158 -18.81 -5.48 0.83
CA HIS A 158 -17.69 -4.62 0.43
C HIS A 158 -17.53 -3.43 1.38
N PHE A 159 -18.65 -2.88 1.84
CA PHE A 159 -18.66 -1.80 2.82
C PHE A 159 -18.10 -2.26 4.17
N ALA A 160 -18.59 -3.39 4.69
CA ALA A 160 -18.07 -3.99 5.92
C ALA A 160 -16.56 -4.31 5.80
N ALA A 161 -16.15 -4.87 4.66
CA ALA A 161 -14.76 -5.18 4.36
C ALA A 161 -13.88 -3.91 4.25
N ALA A 162 -14.37 -2.84 3.63
CA ALA A 162 -13.64 -1.58 3.54
C ALA A 162 -13.39 -0.96 4.93
N ILE A 163 -14.41 -0.96 5.79
CA ILE A 163 -14.30 -0.49 7.17
C ILE A 163 -13.31 -1.34 7.97
N TYR A 164 -13.40 -2.68 7.84
CA TYR A 164 -12.44 -3.60 8.45
C TYR A 164 -11.01 -3.37 7.93
N ASN A 165 -10.86 -3.10 6.63
CA ASN A 165 -9.57 -2.84 6.02
C ASN A 165 -8.90 -1.58 6.58
N ILE A 166 -9.66 -0.49 6.72
CA ILE A 166 -9.18 0.78 7.29
C ILE A 166 -8.87 0.62 8.77
N GLY A 167 -9.78 0.00 9.53
CA GLY A 167 -9.71 -0.05 10.99
C GLY A 167 -8.81 -1.12 11.57
N ILE A 168 -8.66 -2.27 10.92
CA ILE A 168 -7.88 -3.40 11.44
C ILE A 168 -6.69 -3.67 10.52
N ASN A 169 -6.93 -4.00 9.25
CA ASN A 169 -5.86 -4.47 8.37
C ASN A 169 -4.76 -3.42 8.16
N THR A 170 -5.11 -2.13 8.08
CA THR A 170 -4.13 -1.04 7.95
C THR A 170 -3.23 -0.91 9.19
N HIS A 171 -3.74 -1.15 10.39
CA HIS A 171 -2.90 -1.15 11.60
C HIS A 171 -2.04 -2.40 11.70
N VAL A 172 -2.63 -3.57 11.41
CA VAL A 172 -1.93 -4.87 11.45
C VAL A 172 -0.79 -4.88 10.45
N ILE A 173 -0.99 -4.37 9.23
CA ILE A 173 0.06 -4.33 8.22
C ILE A 173 1.21 -3.39 8.61
N LEU A 174 0.91 -2.24 9.21
CA LEU A 174 1.94 -1.31 9.68
C LEU A 174 2.70 -1.90 10.85
N TRP A 175 2.00 -2.48 11.82
CA TRP A 175 2.64 -3.20 12.91
C TRP A 175 3.57 -4.30 12.37
N GLY A 176 3.09 -5.07 11.41
CA GLY A 176 3.85 -6.09 10.72
C GLY A 176 5.09 -5.56 9.97
N GLY A 177 4.97 -4.37 9.37
CA GLY A 177 6.07 -3.68 8.74
C GLY A 177 7.23 -3.35 9.68
N SER A 178 6.98 -3.29 11.00
CA SER A 178 8.05 -3.14 11.99
C SER A 178 9.02 -4.34 12.06
N PHE A 179 8.67 -5.47 11.45
CA PHE A 179 9.50 -6.67 11.35
C PHE A 179 10.18 -6.83 9.99
N ASN A 180 9.97 -5.91 9.04
CA ASN A 180 10.62 -5.98 7.73
C ASN A 180 12.13 -5.73 7.84
N ARG A 181 12.92 -6.65 7.28
CA ARG A 181 14.40 -6.59 7.27
C ARG A 181 15.02 -6.76 5.89
N LYS A 182 14.22 -6.98 4.84
CA LYS A 182 14.75 -7.19 3.48
C LYS A 182 14.70 -5.90 2.68
N LYS A 183 15.83 -5.52 2.08
CA LYS A 183 15.93 -4.44 1.10
C LYS A 183 15.14 -4.80 -0.17
N ILE A 184 14.58 -3.78 -0.82
CA ILE A 184 13.82 -3.91 -2.07
C ILE A 184 14.53 -3.10 -3.16
N ASP A 185 14.93 -3.78 -4.23
CA ASP A 185 15.37 -3.11 -5.44
C ASP A 185 14.15 -2.61 -6.23
N LEU A 186 14.14 -1.31 -6.53
CA LEU A 186 13.08 -0.58 -7.25
C LEU A 186 13.25 -0.63 -8.78
N SER A 187 14.42 -1.05 -9.28
CA SER A 187 14.76 -1.12 -10.70
C SER A 187 14.11 -2.32 -11.43
N GLN A 188 13.85 -3.38 -10.67
CA GLN A 188 13.26 -4.65 -11.11
C GLN A 188 11.72 -4.54 -11.23
N LYS A 189 11.11 -5.33 -12.12
CA LYS A 189 9.64 -5.44 -12.18
C LYS A 189 9.13 -6.22 -10.95
N ALA A 190 7.89 -5.94 -10.52
CA ALA A 190 7.27 -6.63 -9.38
C ALA A 190 6.76 -8.04 -9.75
N ALA A 191 6.33 -8.25 -10.99
CA ALA A 191 5.79 -9.54 -11.43
C ALA A 191 6.88 -10.63 -11.37
N PHE A 192 6.58 -11.73 -10.67
CA PHE A 192 7.46 -12.88 -10.43
C PHE A 192 8.78 -12.57 -9.69
N ASN A 193 8.89 -11.41 -9.05
CA ASN A 193 10.04 -11.05 -8.24
C ASN A 193 9.73 -11.18 -6.75
N TYR A 194 10.25 -12.25 -6.13
CA TYR A 194 10.10 -12.53 -4.70
C TYR A 194 11.08 -11.76 -3.80
N GLN A 195 11.88 -10.82 -4.33
CA GLN A 195 12.74 -9.95 -3.53
C GLN A 195 11.91 -9.16 -2.52
N GLY A 196 12.39 -9.03 -1.29
CA GLY A 196 11.63 -8.37 -0.22
C GLY A 196 10.53 -9.25 0.40
N THR A 197 10.09 -10.32 -0.28
CA THR A 197 9.16 -11.31 0.29
C THR A 197 9.95 -12.28 1.19
N GLY A 198 9.50 -12.42 2.42
CA GLY A 198 10.04 -13.33 3.42
C GLY A 198 8.92 -13.87 4.31
N ALA A 199 9.31 -14.56 5.39
CA ALA A 199 8.35 -15.16 6.32
C ALA A 199 7.37 -14.12 6.91
N VAL A 200 7.85 -12.89 7.15
CA VAL A 200 7.05 -11.78 7.70
C VAL A 200 5.85 -11.47 6.79
N GLN A 201 6.05 -11.34 5.48
CA GLN A 201 4.99 -11.05 4.52
C GLN A 201 3.89 -12.11 4.52
N TRP A 202 4.26 -13.39 4.60
CA TRP A 202 3.29 -14.49 4.67
C TRP A 202 2.59 -14.56 6.02
N LEU A 203 3.34 -14.38 7.11
CA LEU A 203 2.83 -14.43 8.48
C LEU A 203 1.82 -13.32 8.76
N ILE A 204 1.97 -12.16 8.11
CA ILE A 204 1.01 -11.05 8.21
C ILE A 204 -0.05 -11.15 7.10
N GLY A 205 0.36 -11.44 5.86
CA GLY A 205 -0.51 -11.43 4.69
C GLY A 205 -1.61 -12.48 4.72
N ILE A 206 -1.31 -13.70 5.17
CA ILE A 206 -2.31 -14.77 5.26
C ILE A 206 -3.40 -14.39 6.28
N PRO A 207 -3.08 -14.04 7.54
CA PRO A 207 -4.11 -13.63 8.50
C PRO A 207 -4.94 -12.42 8.07
N LEU A 208 -4.35 -11.45 7.35
CA LEU A 208 -5.10 -10.27 6.86
C LEU A 208 -6.28 -10.64 5.97
N LEU A 209 -6.16 -11.72 5.19
CA LEU A 209 -7.22 -12.25 4.33
C LEU A 209 -8.08 -13.28 5.06
N VAL A 210 -7.46 -14.23 5.75
CA VAL A 210 -8.14 -15.40 6.31
C VAL A 210 -8.91 -15.08 7.58
N LEU A 211 -8.35 -14.25 8.47
CA LEU A 211 -8.99 -13.92 9.75
C LEU A 211 -10.38 -13.29 9.60
N PRO A 212 -10.58 -12.22 8.78
CA PRO A 212 -11.92 -11.67 8.58
C PRO A 212 -12.88 -12.68 7.93
N MET A 213 -12.38 -13.57 7.07
CA MET A 213 -13.20 -14.64 6.49
C MET A 213 -13.68 -15.65 7.53
N ILE A 214 -12.79 -16.08 8.44
CA ILE A 214 -13.14 -17.01 9.52
C ILE A 214 -14.18 -16.37 10.44
N ILE A 215 -13.95 -15.13 10.86
CA ILE A 215 -14.89 -14.38 11.71
C ILE A 215 -16.24 -14.28 11.02
N PHE A 216 -16.25 -13.87 9.75
CA PHE A 216 -17.49 -13.76 8.99
C PHE A 216 -18.22 -15.09 8.85
N ALA A 217 -17.50 -16.15 8.45
CA ALA A 217 -18.08 -17.48 8.26
C ALA A 217 -18.72 -18.00 9.56
N LEU A 218 -18.05 -17.80 10.70
CA LEU A 218 -18.54 -18.19 12.01
C LEU A 218 -19.87 -17.47 12.35
N PHE A 219 -19.92 -16.14 12.26
CA PHE A 219 -21.13 -15.39 12.59
C PHE A 219 -22.25 -15.56 11.55
N ASN A 220 -21.92 -15.78 10.29
CA ASN A 220 -22.89 -16.07 9.24
C ASN A 220 -23.54 -17.44 9.44
N TRP A 221 -22.76 -18.44 9.88
CA TRP A 221 -23.28 -19.77 10.19
C TRP A 221 -24.13 -19.80 11.46
N LEU A 222 -23.73 -19.06 12.51
CA LEU A 222 -24.43 -19.06 13.79
C LEU A 222 -25.67 -18.15 13.82
N LEU A 223 -25.68 -17.05 13.06
CA LEU A 223 -26.70 -16.00 13.18
C LEU A 223 -27.29 -15.61 11.83
N SER A 224 -26.61 -14.75 11.06
CA SER A 224 -27.05 -14.28 9.75
C SER A 224 -25.95 -13.53 9.00
N PHE A 225 -26.16 -13.33 7.70
CA PHE A 225 -25.27 -12.56 6.83
C PHE A 225 -25.10 -11.11 7.32
N GLU A 226 -26.22 -10.47 7.68
CA GLU A 226 -26.28 -9.09 8.11
C GLU A 226 -25.55 -8.90 9.44
N ILE A 227 -25.72 -9.83 10.39
CA ILE A 227 -25.01 -9.79 11.67
C ILE A 227 -23.50 -10.03 11.46
N ALA A 228 -23.11 -10.94 10.58
CA ALA A 228 -21.70 -11.17 10.28
C ALA A 228 -21.02 -9.94 9.66
N CYS A 229 -21.69 -9.25 8.72
CA CYS A 229 -21.23 -7.97 8.18
C CYS A 229 -21.16 -6.88 9.26
N LEU A 230 -22.14 -6.83 10.16
CA LEU A 230 -22.16 -5.88 11.27
C LEU A 230 -20.98 -6.11 12.23
N VAL A 231 -20.67 -7.37 12.57
CA VAL A 231 -19.52 -7.72 13.42
C VAL A 231 -18.21 -7.20 12.83
N LEU A 232 -17.95 -7.46 11.53
CA LEU A 232 -16.75 -6.94 10.88
C LEU A 232 -16.71 -5.41 10.84
N THR A 233 -17.86 -4.79 10.60
CA THR A 233 -18.00 -3.33 10.60
C THR A 233 -17.65 -2.76 11.98
N VAL A 234 -18.21 -3.33 13.05
CA VAL A 234 -17.94 -2.93 14.44
C VAL A 234 -16.47 -3.11 14.77
N MET A 235 -15.84 -4.23 14.38
CA MET A 235 -14.41 -4.43 14.57
C MET A 235 -13.57 -3.34 13.88
N GLY A 236 -13.89 -3.01 12.63
CA GLY A 236 -13.23 -1.93 11.91
C GLY A 236 -13.44 -0.57 12.59
N VAL A 237 -14.67 -0.24 13.00
CA VAL A 237 -14.96 1.00 13.74
C VAL A 237 -14.18 1.07 15.04
N VAL A 238 -14.11 -0.03 15.81
CA VAL A 238 -13.29 -0.10 17.04
C VAL A 238 -11.83 0.22 16.72
N GLY A 239 -11.27 -0.36 15.67
CA GLY A 239 -9.91 -0.05 15.23
C GLY A 239 -9.70 1.42 14.83
N ILE A 240 -10.68 2.04 14.18
CA ILE A 240 -10.67 3.48 13.86
C ILE A 240 -10.74 4.33 15.13
N VAL A 241 -11.61 4.00 16.08
CA VAL A 241 -11.74 4.71 17.36
C VAL A 241 -10.45 4.65 18.17
N PHE A 242 -9.81 3.48 18.22
CA PHE A 242 -8.52 3.29 18.90
C PHE A 242 -7.30 3.69 18.05
N HIS A 243 -7.49 4.34 16.90
CA HIS A 243 -6.42 4.66 15.95
C HIS A 243 -5.22 5.34 16.61
N GLN A 244 -5.44 6.37 17.44
CA GLN A 244 -4.34 7.08 18.10
C GLN A 244 -3.51 6.17 19.02
N LYS A 245 -4.17 5.30 19.79
CA LYS A 245 -3.49 4.36 20.70
C LYS A 245 -2.71 3.31 19.93
N LEU A 246 -3.29 2.76 18.86
CA LEU A 246 -2.64 1.80 17.98
C LEU A 246 -1.43 2.41 17.27
N MET A 247 -1.56 3.63 16.74
CA MET A 247 -0.45 4.31 16.05
C MET A 247 0.70 4.65 17.00
N ARG A 248 0.43 5.03 18.25
CA ARG A 248 1.49 5.22 19.27
C ARG A 248 2.24 3.92 19.55
N PHE A 249 1.50 2.82 19.72
CA PHE A 249 2.09 1.49 19.91
C PHE A 249 2.95 1.06 18.71
N ILE A 250 2.43 1.20 17.49
CA ILE A 250 3.15 0.88 16.25
C ILE A 250 4.40 1.74 16.12
N THR A 251 4.31 3.04 16.37
CA THR A 251 5.46 3.96 16.34
C THR A 251 6.54 3.53 17.32
N GLY A 252 6.17 3.13 18.53
CA GLY A 252 7.11 2.55 19.50
C GLY A 252 7.86 1.33 18.97
N LYS A 253 7.16 0.42 18.27
CA LYS A 253 7.77 -0.77 17.65
C LYS A 253 8.73 -0.45 16.52
N TYR A 254 8.43 0.58 15.73
CA TYR A 254 9.36 1.07 14.71
C TYR A 254 10.60 1.72 15.31
N LEU A 255 10.45 2.50 16.38
CA LEU A 255 11.58 3.11 17.08
C LEU A 255 12.49 2.05 17.70
N GLU A 256 11.92 1.04 18.36
CA GLU A 256 12.65 -0.11 18.92
C GLU A 256 13.44 -0.88 17.84
N SER A 257 12.84 -1.02 16.66
CA SER A 257 13.43 -1.76 15.53
C SER A 257 14.32 -0.90 14.62
N LYS A 258 14.42 0.42 14.86
CA LYS A 258 15.03 1.40 13.96
C LYS A 258 16.43 1.00 13.49
N TYR A 259 17.33 0.72 14.43
CA TYR A 259 18.73 0.40 14.10
C TYR A 259 18.87 -0.94 13.39
N LYS A 260 18.08 -1.95 13.80
CA LYS A 260 18.04 -3.26 13.12
C LYS A 260 17.59 -3.13 11.66
N MET A 261 16.64 -2.24 11.38
CA MET A 261 16.22 -1.96 10.00
C MET A 261 17.28 -1.21 9.20
N ILE A 262 17.92 -0.19 9.79
CA ILE A 262 18.99 0.57 9.12
C ILE A 262 20.13 -0.38 8.72
N ASP A 263 20.56 -1.24 9.64
CA ASP A 263 21.60 -2.23 9.37
C ASP A 263 21.18 -3.20 8.26
N ALA A 264 20.00 -3.82 8.40
CA ALA A 264 19.51 -4.78 7.43
C ALA A 264 19.28 -4.20 6.02
N PHE A 265 18.90 -2.92 5.90
CA PHE A 265 18.74 -2.26 4.59
C PHE A 265 20.05 -1.78 3.96
N ASN A 266 21.14 -1.70 4.72
CA ASN A 266 22.47 -1.41 4.17
C ASN A 266 23.16 -2.66 3.62
N GLN A 267 22.70 -3.84 3.99
CA GLN A 267 23.19 -5.10 3.44
C GLN A 267 22.57 -5.31 2.05
N ASP A 268 23.40 -5.65 1.06
CA ASP A 268 22.92 -6.15 -0.21
C ASP A 268 22.57 -7.63 -0.04
N ASN A 269 21.38 -8.04 -0.52
CA ASN A 269 20.93 -9.43 -0.48
C ASN A 269 21.71 -10.30 -1.48
#